data_AF-A0A1S8CCB2-F1
#
_entry.id   AF-A0A1S8CCB2-F1
#
_cell.length_a   1.000
_cell.length_b   1.000
_cell.length_c   1.000
_cell.angle_alpha   90.00
_cell.angle_beta   90.00
_cell.angle_gamma   90.00
#
_symmetry.space_group_name_H-M   'P 1'
#
loop_
_entity.id
_entity.type
_entity.pdbx_description
1 polymer ?
#
loop_
_entity_poly.entity_id
_entity_poly.type
_entity_poly.pdbx_seq_one_letter_code
_entity_poly.pdbx_strand_id
1 'polypeptide(L)'
;MPSALVAGSLAPDLPYHVPLRWIGGDYNLTLTHTASSVLWLDPLIGLLLLLAFHLALERPLLALLPPAAAGGCGPAAHRFPRPGPVTAVRVLLSLVVGAATHLAWDALADVLGSAWVPSAEPGRERAGRGRPAGLGVAPVAEHPAGGGPAGR
;
A
#
# COMPACT_ATOMS: atom_id res chain seq x y z
N MET A 1 -21.01 -0.10 -9.69
CA MET A 1 -21.61 0.18 -8.35
C MET A 1 -20.74 1.23 -7.70
N PRO A 2 -21.28 2.41 -7.34
CA PRO A 2 -20.44 3.52 -6.87
C PRO A 2 -19.60 3.19 -5.64
N SER A 3 -20.18 2.59 -4.60
CA SER A 3 -19.45 2.22 -3.37
C SER A 3 -18.32 1.21 -3.64
N ALA A 4 -18.54 0.24 -4.54
CA ALA A 4 -17.51 -0.72 -4.94
C ALA A 4 -16.38 -0.06 -5.76
N LEU A 5 -16.69 0.94 -6.59
CA LEU A 5 -15.68 1.70 -7.32
C LEU A 5 -14.78 2.47 -6.34
N VAL A 6 -15.38 3.16 -5.36
CA VAL A 6 -14.65 3.88 -4.31
C VAL A 6 -13.83 2.92 -3.44
N ALA A 7 -14.41 1.77 -3.05
CA ALA A 7 -13.66 0.78 -2.27
C ALA A 7 -12.46 0.23 -3.05
N GLY A 8 -12.61 0.02 -4.37
CA GLY A 8 -11.52 -0.38 -5.25
C GLY A 8 -10.42 0.67 -5.36
N SER A 9 -10.77 1.95 -5.49
CA SER A 9 -9.78 3.04 -5.56
C SER A 9 -9.06 3.31 -4.24
N LEU A 10 -9.60 2.86 -3.11
CA LEU A 10 -8.95 2.98 -1.80
C LEU A 10 -8.14 1.72 -1.43
N ALA A 11 -8.37 0.59 -2.11
CA ALA A 11 -7.79 -0.69 -1.76
C ALA A 11 -6.25 -0.73 -1.82
N PRO A 12 -5.57 -0.15 -2.84
CA PRO A 12 -4.11 -0.20 -2.92
C PRO A 12 -3.40 0.42 -1.71
N ASP A 13 -4.02 1.47 -1.15
CA ASP A 13 -3.50 2.25 -0.03
C ASP A 13 -3.97 1.80 1.35
N LEU A 14 -5.00 0.96 1.43
CA LEU A 14 -5.53 0.51 2.72
C LEU A 14 -4.46 -0.07 3.67
N PRO A 15 -3.43 -0.82 3.19
CA PRO A 15 -2.34 -1.30 4.04
C PRO A 15 -1.51 -0.18 4.72
N TYR A 16 -1.53 1.06 4.22
CA TYR A 16 -0.91 2.20 4.92
C TYR A 16 -1.66 2.58 6.19
N HIS A 17 -2.99 2.50 6.15
CA HIS A 17 -3.85 3.00 7.22
C HIS A 17 -4.19 1.94 8.26
N VAL A 18 -4.20 0.67 7.85
CA VAL A 18 -4.52 -0.46 8.73
C VAL A 18 -3.33 -1.40 8.74
N PRO A 19 -2.61 -1.57 9.88
CA PRO A 19 -1.43 -2.42 9.92
C PRO A 19 -1.81 -3.90 9.80
N LEU A 20 -1.88 -4.44 8.58
CA LEU A 20 -2.29 -5.84 8.29
C LEU A 20 -1.30 -6.92 8.77
N ARG A 21 -0.39 -6.58 9.70
CA ARG A 21 0.70 -7.42 10.22
C ARG A 21 0.20 -8.75 10.81
N TRP A 22 -1.04 -8.77 11.31
CA TRP A 22 -1.66 -9.96 11.91
C TRP A 22 -2.21 -10.98 10.90
N ILE A 23 -2.33 -10.63 9.61
CA ILE A 23 -2.86 -11.56 8.57
C ILE A 23 -1.78 -12.48 8.00
N GLY A 24 -0.50 -12.27 8.33
CA GLY A 24 0.59 -13.16 7.93
C GLY A 24 0.79 -13.16 6.42
N GLY A 25 1.53 -12.16 5.91
CA GLY A 25 1.90 -12.06 4.51
C GLY A 25 2.72 -10.79 4.26
N ASP A 26 3.62 -10.85 3.28
CA ASP A 26 4.43 -9.70 2.86
C ASP A 26 3.62 -8.84 1.89
N TYR A 27 2.52 -8.25 2.39
CA TYR A 27 1.71 -7.27 1.66
C TYR A 27 2.42 -5.93 1.67
N ASN A 28 3.61 -5.90 1.07
CA ASN A 28 4.38 -4.69 0.96
C ASN A 28 3.66 -3.71 0.02
N LEU A 29 3.81 -2.41 0.27
CA LEU A 29 3.31 -1.30 -0.55
C LEU A 29 3.51 -1.53 -2.04
N THR A 30 4.68 -2.06 -2.41
CA THR A 30 5.01 -2.33 -3.82
C THR A 30 4.08 -3.36 -4.44
N LEU A 31 3.58 -4.32 -3.65
CA LEU A 31 2.76 -5.42 -4.16
C LEU A 31 1.37 -4.93 -4.57
N THR A 32 0.68 -4.13 -3.75
CA THR A 32 -0.64 -3.57 -4.08
C THR A 32 -0.59 -2.57 -5.23
N HIS A 33 0.58 -1.98 -5.49
CA HIS A 33 0.79 -1.04 -6.60
C HIS A 33 1.32 -1.72 -7.87
N THR A 34 1.24 -3.06 -7.96
CA THR A 34 1.54 -3.77 -9.22
C THR A 34 0.32 -3.89 -10.11
N ALA A 35 0.52 -3.86 -11.42
CA ALA A 35 -0.56 -4.06 -12.39
C ALA A 35 -1.27 -5.41 -12.25
N SER A 36 -0.60 -6.44 -11.72
CA SER A 36 -1.22 -7.74 -11.48
C SER A 36 -2.18 -7.69 -10.29
N SER A 37 -1.85 -6.97 -9.21
CA SER A 37 -2.68 -6.86 -8.00
C SER A 37 -4.06 -6.27 -8.26
N VAL A 38 -4.19 -5.39 -9.26
CA VAL A 38 -5.47 -4.82 -9.71
C VAL A 38 -6.52 -5.88 -10.04
N LEU A 39 -6.10 -7.08 -10.45
CA LEU A 39 -6.99 -8.16 -10.88
C LEU A 39 -7.34 -9.15 -9.76
N TRP A 40 -6.62 -9.18 -8.64
CA TRP A 40 -6.84 -10.17 -7.60
C TRP A 40 -6.73 -9.60 -6.18
N LEU A 41 -5.60 -8.97 -5.82
CA LEU A 41 -5.34 -8.50 -4.47
C LEU A 41 -6.19 -7.28 -4.13
N ASP A 42 -6.21 -6.26 -4.98
CA ASP A 42 -6.94 -5.02 -4.71
C ASP A 42 -8.45 -5.25 -4.70
N PRO A 43 -9.05 -6.06 -5.61
CA PRO A 43 -10.45 -6.44 -5.49
C PRO A 43 -10.76 -7.22 -4.21
N LEU A 44 -9.85 -8.07 -3.72
CA LEU A 44 -10.05 -8.80 -2.46
C LEU A 44 -10.06 -7.84 -1.27
N ILE A 45 -9.09 -6.94 -1.19
CA ILE A 45 -9.02 -5.90 -0.15
C ILE A 45 -10.24 -4.98 -0.23
N GLY A 46 -10.59 -4.52 -1.43
CA GLY A 46 -11.74 -3.65 -1.66
C GLY A 46 -13.07 -4.35 -1.33
N LEU A 47 -13.20 -5.67 -1.51
CA LEU A 47 -14.37 -6.43 -1.08
C LEU A 47 -14.50 -6.46 0.45
N LEU A 48 -13.39 -6.65 1.17
CA LEU A 48 -13.36 -6.57 2.63
C LEU A 48 -13.72 -5.18 3.12
N LEU A 49 -13.20 -4.14 2.48
CA LEU A 49 -13.53 -2.75 2.78
C LEU A 49 -15.01 -2.45 2.51
N LEU A 50 -15.55 -2.92 1.38
CA LEU A 50 -16.96 -2.76 1.03
C LEU A 50 -17.87 -3.47 2.04
N LEU A 51 -17.47 -4.65 2.50
CA LEU A 51 -18.18 -5.37 3.56
C LEU A 51 -18.14 -4.59 4.88
N ALA A 52 -16.96 -4.11 5.30
CA ALA A 52 -16.81 -3.29 6.50
C ALA A 52 -17.65 -2.00 6.42
N PHE A 53 -17.68 -1.36 5.25
CA PHE A 53 -18.50 -0.19 5.01
C PHE A 53 -19.99 -0.47 5.25
N HIS A 54 -20.55 -1.48 4.59
CA HIS A 54 -21.97 -1.81 4.72
C HIS A 54 -22.37 -2.36 6.09
N LEU A 55 -21.47 -3.08 6.77
CA LEU A 55 -21.77 -3.67 8.08
C LEU A 55 -21.59 -2.69 9.25
N ALA A 56 -20.61 -1.80 9.18
CA ALA A 56 -20.20 -0.98 10.34
C ALA A 56 -20.28 0.52 10.09
N LEU A 57 -19.96 1.01 8.89
CA LEU A 57 -19.76 2.44 8.64
C LEU A 57 -20.96 3.14 8.02
N GLU A 58 -21.78 2.44 7.25
CA GLU A 58 -22.91 3.03 6.53
C GLU A 58 -23.88 3.75 7.48
N ARG A 59 -24.27 3.10 8.58
CA ARG A 59 -25.17 3.69 9.59
C ARG A 59 -24.61 4.92 10.28
N PRO A 60 -23.41 4.90 10.89
CA PRO A 60 -22.87 6.10 11.54
C PRO A 60 -22.58 7.22 10.54
N LEU A 61 -22.12 6.92 9.32
CA LEU A 61 -21.88 7.94 8.31
C LEU A 61 -23.17 8.64 7.88
N LEU A 62 -24.27 7.90 7.71
CA LEU A 62 -25.58 8.47 7.43
C LEU A 62 -26.12 9.31 8.59
N ALA A 63 -25.87 8.90 9.84
CA ALA A 63 -26.26 9.68 11.02
C ALA A 63 -25.51 11.01 11.13
N LEU A 64 -24.32 11.12 10.54
CA LEU A 64 -23.51 12.34 10.51
C LEU A 64 -23.81 13.24 9.31
N LEU A 65 -24.59 12.77 8.32
CA LEU A 65 -24.89 13.55 7.13
C LEU A 65 -25.88 14.69 7.46
N PRO A 66 -25.67 15.91 6.91
CA PRO A 66 -26.66 16.96 7.03
C PRO A 66 -28.00 16.53 6.39
N PRO A 67 -29.16 16.99 6.90
CA PRO A 67 -30.48 16.52 6.46
C PRO A 67 -30.72 16.60 4.94
N ALA A 68 -30.15 17.64 4.29
CA ALA A 68 -30.24 17.84 2.84
C ALA A 68 -29.53 16.74 2.03
N ALA A 69 -28.48 16.14 2.58
CA ALA A 69 -27.76 15.02 1.96
C ALA A 69 -28.36 13.66 2.36
N ALA A 70 -28.84 13.53 3.61
CA ALA A 70 -29.44 12.31 4.13
C ALA A 70 -30.70 11.89 3.35
N GLY A 71 -31.50 12.86 2.88
CA GLY A 71 -32.72 12.59 2.09
C GLY A 71 -32.49 11.90 0.75
N GLY A 72 -31.27 12.00 0.17
CA GLY A 72 -30.89 11.29 -1.06
C GLY A 72 -30.39 9.87 -0.82
N CYS A 73 -30.00 9.54 0.40
CA CYS A 73 -29.58 8.21 0.81
C CYS A 73 -30.82 7.37 1.17
N GLY A 74 -31.54 6.89 0.16
CA GLY A 74 -32.77 6.12 0.35
C GLY A 74 -32.59 4.82 1.19
N PRO A 75 -33.70 4.13 1.51
CA PRO A 75 -33.73 2.93 2.37
C PRO A 75 -32.93 1.72 1.85
N ALA A 76 -32.37 1.81 0.64
CA ALA A 76 -31.42 0.85 0.09
C ALA A 76 -30.12 0.74 0.93
N ALA A 77 -29.81 1.75 1.75
CA ALA A 77 -28.65 1.79 2.63
C ALA A 77 -28.68 0.81 3.83
N HIS A 78 -29.66 -0.10 3.86
CA HIS A 78 -29.91 -0.96 5.03
C HIS A 78 -29.97 -2.46 4.71
N ARG A 79 -29.79 -2.86 3.46
CA ARG A 79 -29.73 -4.27 3.08
C ARG A 79 -28.53 -4.51 2.21
N PHE A 80 -27.56 -5.26 2.73
CA PHE A 80 -26.60 -5.99 1.90
C PHE A 80 -27.41 -7.06 1.15
N PRO A 81 -27.81 -6.82 -0.11
CA PRO A 81 -28.61 -7.81 -0.82
C PRO A 81 -27.70 -9.00 -1.08
N ARG A 82 -28.19 -10.24 -1.01
CA ARG A 82 -27.44 -11.37 -1.59
C ARG A 82 -27.29 -11.07 -3.08
N PRO A 83 -26.08 -10.71 -3.57
CA PRO A 83 -25.97 -10.25 -4.94
C PRO A 83 -26.19 -11.46 -5.84
N GLY A 84 -27.11 -11.31 -6.80
CA GLY A 84 -27.17 -12.25 -7.92
C GLY A 84 -25.84 -12.24 -8.69
N PRO A 85 -25.58 -13.25 -9.54
CA PRO A 85 -24.31 -13.38 -10.24
C PRO A 85 -23.95 -12.13 -11.07
N VAL A 86 -24.93 -11.50 -11.71
CA VAL A 86 -24.72 -10.25 -12.47
C VAL A 86 -24.27 -9.09 -11.58
N THR A 87 -24.81 -8.99 -10.36
CA THR A 87 -24.42 -7.95 -9.40
C THR A 87 -23.01 -8.21 -8.88
N ALA A 88 -22.66 -9.46 -8.59
CA ALA A 88 -21.32 -9.84 -8.18
C ALA A 88 -20.26 -9.47 -9.24
N VAL A 89 -20.52 -9.80 -10.51
CA VAL A 89 -19.65 -9.40 -11.63
C VAL A 89 -19.52 -7.87 -11.69
N ARG A 90 -20.62 -7.13 -11.56
CA ARG A 90 -20.59 -5.66 -11.57
C ARG A 90 -19.78 -5.09 -10.41
N VAL A 91 -19.86 -5.69 -9.21
CA VAL A 91 -19.06 -5.29 -8.05
C VAL A 91 -17.59 -5.54 -8.32
N LEU A 92 -17.21 -6.73 -8.77
CA LEU A 92 -15.82 -7.07 -9.12
C LEU A 92 -15.26 -6.13 -10.19
N LEU A 93 -16.00 -5.90 -11.28
CA LEU A 93 -15.59 -4.94 -12.30
C LEU A 93 -15.43 -3.52 -11.74
N SER A 94 -16.31 -3.08 -10.84
CA SER A 94 -16.19 -1.77 -10.21
C SER A 94 -14.94 -1.67 -9.33
N LEU A 95 -14.63 -2.73 -8.57
CA LEU A 95 -13.43 -2.81 -7.73
C LEU A 95 -12.15 -2.73 -8.59
N VAL A 96 -12.08 -3.52 -9.65
CA VAL A 96 -10.95 -3.54 -10.59
C VAL A 96 -10.77 -2.18 -11.25
N VAL A 97 -11.85 -1.56 -11.74
CA VAL A 97 -11.79 -0.22 -12.36
C VAL A 97 -11.35 0.84 -11.34
N GLY A 98 -11.82 0.74 -10.09
CA GLY A 98 -11.38 1.61 -9.00
C GLY A 98 -9.87 1.52 -8.75
N ALA A 99 -9.35 0.30 -8.58
CA ALA A 99 -7.93 0.07 -8.35
C ALA A 99 -7.08 0.52 -9.56
N ALA A 100 -7.52 0.24 -10.78
CA ALA A 100 -6.86 0.73 -12.00
C ALA A 100 -6.81 2.26 -12.06
N THR A 101 -7.87 2.94 -11.59
CA THR A 101 -7.90 4.41 -11.54
C THR A 101 -6.89 4.95 -10.54
N HIS A 102 -6.71 4.27 -9.40
CA HIS A 102 -5.70 4.64 -8.39
C HIS A 102 -4.29 4.56 -8.97
N LEU A 103 -3.91 3.41 -9.55
CA LEU A 103 -2.58 3.25 -10.17
C LEU A 103 -2.35 4.22 -11.33
N ALA A 104 -3.39 4.52 -12.12
CA ALA A 104 -3.30 5.52 -13.18
C ALA A 104 -3.06 6.92 -12.61
N TRP A 105 -3.66 7.23 -11.46
CA TRP A 105 -3.42 8.47 -10.75
C TRP A 105 -1.99 8.54 -10.18
N ASP A 106 -1.47 7.45 -9.61
CA ASP A 106 -0.10 7.39 -9.12
C ASP A 106 0.91 7.61 -10.24
N ALA A 107 0.72 6.93 -11.38
CA ALA A 107 1.58 7.11 -12.54
C ALA A 107 1.54 8.56 -13.06
N LEU A 108 0.38 9.21 -13.01
CA LEU A 108 0.25 10.61 -13.37
C LEU A 108 0.97 11.52 -12.34
N ALA A 109 0.84 11.22 -11.05
CA ALA A 109 1.49 11.95 -9.97
C ALA A 109 3.02 11.83 -10.04
N ASP A 110 3.55 10.68 -10.44
CA ASP A 110 4.98 10.49 -10.66
C ASP A 110 5.49 11.35 -11.84
N VAL A 111 4.76 11.35 -12.95
CA VAL A 111 5.12 12.13 -14.15
C VAL A 111 5.00 13.64 -13.90
N LEU A 112 3.91 14.09 -13.28
CA LEU A 112 3.71 15.51 -12.99
C LEU A 112 4.55 15.98 -11.81
N GLY A 113 4.66 15.19 -10.74
CA GLY A 113 5.38 15.52 -9.52
C GLY A 113 6.89 15.69 -9.74
N SER A 114 7.48 14.84 -10.59
CA SER A 114 8.88 15.01 -11.01
C SER A 114 9.13 16.31 -11.80
N ALA A 115 8.10 16.92 -12.38
CA ALA A 115 8.21 18.24 -13.01
C ALA A 115 8.16 19.41 -12.00
N TRP A 116 7.59 19.20 -10.80
CA TRP A 116 7.47 20.24 -9.76
C TRP A 116 8.61 20.24 -8.74
N VAL A 117 9.41 19.17 -8.67
CA VAL A 117 10.66 19.13 -7.90
C VAL A 117 11.79 19.55 -8.83
N PRO A 118 12.39 20.75 -8.67
CA PRO A 118 13.58 21.09 -9.44
C PRO A 118 14.64 20.03 -9.17
N SER A 119 15.13 19.39 -10.21
CA SER A 119 16.24 18.43 -10.09
C SER A 119 17.36 19.14 -9.34
N ALA A 120 17.71 18.67 -8.14
CA ALA A 120 18.85 19.21 -7.42
C ALA A 120 20.08 19.09 -8.34
N GLU A 121 20.65 20.24 -8.68
CA GLU A 121 21.77 20.42 -9.61
C GLU A 121 22.82 19.29 -9.56
N PRO A 122 23.24 18.73 -10.71
CA PRO A 122 24.30 17.72 -10.78
C PRO A 122 25.67 18.36 -10.55
N GLY A 123 25.95 18.78 -9.31
CA GLY A 123 27.15 19.55 -8.97
C GLY A 123 27.93 19.08 -7.75
N ARG A 124 27.42 18.16 -6.92
CA ARG A 124 28.06 17.82 -5.63
C ARG A 124 28.88 16.53 -5.59
N GLU A 125 28.87 15.70 -6.63
CA GLU A 125 29.64 14.44 -6.62
C GLU A 125 31.14 14.56 -6.98
N ARG A 126 31.62 15.73 -7.46
CA ARG A 126 33.03 15.87 -7.88
C ARG A 126 33.99 16.47 -6.85
N ALA A 127 33.55 16.75 -5.62
CA ALA A 127 34.40 17.38 -4.60
C ALA A 127 34.95 16.42 -3.52
N GLY A 128 34.58 15.14 -3.54
CA GLY A 128 34.95 14.18 -2.48
C GLY A 128 36.06 13.17 -2.80
N ARG A 129 36.54 13.08 -4.06
CA ARG A 129 37.54 12.08 -4.46
C ARG A 129 38.97 12.61 -4.34
N GLY A 130 39.28 13.24 -3.21
CA GLY A 130 40.66 13.46 -2.76
C GLY A 130 41.21 12.16 -2.18
N ARG A 131 42.26 11.61 -2.81
CA ARG A 131 43.00 10.44 -2.31
C ARG A 131 43.46 10.65 -0.87
N PRO A 132 43.41 9.61 -0.03
CA PRO A 132 44.49 9.39 0.93
C PRO A 132 45.42 8.28 0.43
N ALA A 133 46.70 8.59 0.48
CA ALA A 133 47.81 7.68 0.25
C ALA A 133 47.88 6.62 1.35
N GLY A 134 48.31 5.41 0.97
CA GLY A 134 49.06 4.49 1.81
C GLY A 134 48.33 3.84 2.99
N LEU A 135 48.03 2.55 2.87
CA LEU A 135 48.09 1.63 4.00
C LEU A 135 48.52 0.26 3.47
N GLY A 136 49.77 -0.08 3.81
CA GLY A 136 50.40 -1.33 3.47
C GLY A 136 49.76 -2.50 4.18
N VAL A 137 49.73 -3.63 3.49
CA VAL A 137 49.41 -4.94 4.04
C VAL A 137 50.52 -5.31 5.02
N ALA A 138 50.19 -5.42 6.31
CA ALA A 138 51.07 -6.03 7.31
C ALA A 138 50.81 -7.55 7.35
N PRO A 139 51.84 -8.40 7.50
CA PRO A 139 51.66 -9.85 7.53
C PRO A 139 51.08 -10.32 8.86
N VAL A 140 50.24 -11.36 8.76
CA VAL A 140 49.66 -12.14 9.86
C VAL A 140 50.76 -12.62 10.81
N ALA A 141 50.63 -12.28 12.09
CA ALA A 141 51.38 -12.89 13.18
C ALA A 141 50.58 -14.07 13.73
N GLU A 142 51.18 -15.26 13.72
CA GLU A 142 50.66 -16.46 14.35
C GLU A 142 50.65 -16.30 15.88
N HIS A 143 49.53 -16.66 16.52
CA HIS A 143 49.39 -16.66 17.97
C HIS A 143 49.35 -18.13 18.46
N PRO A 144 50.25 -18.56 19.37
CA PRO A 144 50.22 -19.91 19.90
C PRO A 144 49.07 -20.09 20.91
N ALA A 145 48.44 -21.27 20.84
CA ALA A 145 47.33 -21.72 21.65
C ALA A 145 47.68 -21.80 23.14
N GLY A 146 46.74 -21.36 23.98
CA GLY A 146 46.79 -21.54 25.43
C GLY A 146 46.21 -22.88 25.88
N GLY A 147 46.69 -23.35 27.03
CA GLY A 147 46.12 -24.44 27.82
C GLY A 147 47.22 -25.01 28.72
N GLY A 148 47.17 -25.07 30.03
CA GLY A 148 46.16 -24.86 31.07
C GLY A 148 46.72 -25.58 32.31
N PRO A 149 46.52 -25.15 33.56
CA PRO A 149 47.12 -25.84 34.71
C PRO A 149 46.29 -27.06 35.12
N ALA A 150 46.91 -28.24 35.17
CA ALA A 150 46.44 -29.42 35.89
C ALA A 150 47.30 -29.58 37.15
N GLY A 151 46.67 -29.59 38.32
CA GLY A 151 47.34 -29.52 39.62
C GLY A 151 47.81 -30.84 40.21
N ARG A 152 48.62 -30.74 41.27
CA ARG A 152 48.55 -31.49 42.53
C ARG A 152 49.58 -30.95 43.51
#